data_AF-A0A3D8TSE1-F1
#
_entry.id   AF-A0A3D8TSE1-F1
#
_cell.length_a   1.000
_cell.length_b   1.000
_cell.length_c   1.000
_cell.angle_alpha   90.00
_cell.angle_beta   90.00
_cell.angle_gamma   90.00
#
_symmetry.space_group_name_H-M   'P 1'
#
loop_
_entity.id
_entity.type
_entity.pdbx_description
1 polymer ?
#
loop_
_entity_poly.entity_id
_entity_poly.type
_entity_poly.pdbx_seq_one_letter_code
_entity_poly.pdbx_strand_id
1 'polypeptide(L)' 'MAEDKAEKPVVESFQLDHTKVKAPYVRYIDTETGPHGDVISNYDLRLTQPNEQAIP' A
#
# COMPACT_ATOMS: atom_id res chain seq x y z
N MET A 1 12.51 -1.44 32.02
CA MET A 1 11.98 -0.37 31.15
C MET A 1 12.71 -0.50 29.83
N ALA A 2 12.21 -1.32 28.91
CA ALA A 2 12.74 -1.36 27.54
C ALA A 2 11.86 -0.41 26.73
N GLU A 3 12.47 0.65 26.22
CA GLU A 3 11.81 1.64 25.38
C GLU A 3 11.38 0.97 24.07
N ASP A 4 10.06 0.81 23.91
CA ASP A 4 9.42 0.37 22.67
C ASP A 4 9.59 1.49 21.65
N LYS A 5 10.72 1.45 20.92
CA LYS A 5 10.99 2.37 19.82
C LYS A 5 10.00 2.00 18.71
N ALA A 6 8.89 2.72 18.62
CA ALA A 6 7.97 2.64 17.50
C ALA A 6 8.74 2.94 16.21
N GLU A 7 9.23 1.88 15.58
CA GLU A 7 9.85 1.90 14.28
C GLU A 7 8.79 2.43 13.32
N LYS A 8 9.08 3.55 12.64
CA LYS A 8 8.12 4.18 11.73
C LYS A 8 7.63 3.10 10.76
N PRO A 9 6.32 2.83 10.66
CA PRO A 9 5.84 1.80 9.76
C PRO A 9 6.29 2.15 8.35
N VAL A 10 7.05 1.26 7.72
CA VAL A 10 7.47 1.41 6.34
C VAL A 10 6.22 1.25 5.49
N VAL A 11 5.76 2.35 4.91
CA VAL A 11 4.53 2.36 4.12
C VAL A 11 4.80 1.71 2.76
N GLU A 12 4.16 0.58 2.47
CA GLU A 12 4.41 -0.26 1.29
C GLU A 12 4.34 0.50 -0.03
N SER A 13 3.40 1.45 -0.14
CA SER A 13 3.23 2.24 -1.35
C SER A 13 4.49 3.03 -1.73
N PHE A 14 5.35 3.42 -0.77
CA PHE A 14 6.59 4.15 -1.05
C PHE A 14 7.72 3.24 -1.55
N GLN A 15 7.58 1.93 -1.41
CA GLN A 15 8.55 0.95 -1.90
C GLN A 15 8.23 0.49 -3.33
N LEU A 16 7.02 0.77 -3.84
CA LEU A 16 6.63 0.46 -5.21
C LEU A 16 7.32 1.40 -6.21
N ASP A 17 8.00 0.83 -7.20
CA ASP A 17 8.55 1.58 -8.32
C ASP A 17 7.45 1.97 -9.32
N HIS A 18 6.94 3.21 -9.18
CA HIS A 18 5.85 3.74 -9.97
C HIS A 18 6.20 3.97 -11.45
N THR A 19 7.48 3.89 -11.85
CA THR A 19 7.90 4.05 -13.25
C THR A 19 7.76 2.76 -14.07
N LYS A 20 7.65 1.61 -13.39
CA LYS A 20 7.58 0.29 -14.04
C LYS A 20 6.17 -0.28 -14.10
N VAL A 21 5.21 0.32 -13.38
CA VAL A 21 3.82 -0.13 -13.38
C VAL A 21 3.08 0.39 -14.62
N LYS A 22 2.08 -0.38 -15.07
CA LYS A 22 1.21 -0.03 -16.21
C LYS A 22 -0.24 0.01 -15.74
N ALA A 23 -0.80 1.21 -15.59
CA ALA A 23 -2.22 1.39 -15.29
C ALA A 23 -3.09 1.13 -16.54
N PRO A 24 -4.36 0.70 -16.38
CA PRO A 24 -5.04 0.43 -15.11
C PRO A 24 -4.71 -0.97 -14.54
N TYR A 25 -4.68 -1.10 -13.21
CA TYR A 25 -4.49 -2.39 -12.55
C TYR A 25 -5.15 -2.48 -11.17
N VAL A 26 -5.36 -3.70 -10.70
CA VAL A 26 -5.68 -4.03 -9.30
C VAL A 26 -4.50 -4.81 -8.74
N ARG A 27 -3.88 -4.31 -7.68
CA ARG A 27 -2.72 -4.95 -7.05
C ARG A 27 -3.04 -5.25 -5.59
N TYR A 28 -2.86 -6.51 -5.20
CA TYR A 28 -2.88 -6.90 -3.80
C TYR A 28 -1.63 -6.35 -3.10
N ILE A 29 -1.83 -5.65 -1.98
CA ILE A 29 -0.74 -5.09 -1.19
C ILE A 29 -0.39 -6.07 -0.07
N ASP A 30 -1.31 -6.21 0.89
CA ASP A 30 -1.12 -7.05 2.06
C ASP A 30 -2.46 -7.36 2.73
N THR A 31 -2.44 -8.25 3.71
CA THR A 31 -3.56 -8.55 4.58
C THR A 31 -3.12 -8.47 6.03
N GLU A 32 -3.80 -7.63 6.80
CA GLU A 32 -3.57 -7.44 8.22
C GLU A 32 -4.65 -8.19 9.02
N THR A 33 -4.23 -8.92 10.06
CA THR A 33 -5.15 -9.59 10.97
C THR A 33 -5.33 -8.75 12.23
N GLY A 34 -6.57 -8.39 12.53
CA GLY A 34 -6.95 -7.63 13.71
C GLY A 34 -6.86 -8.44 15.00
N PRO A 35 -6.85 -7.78 16.17
CA PRO A 35 -6.68 -8.44 17.47
C PRO A 35 -7.76 -9.49 17.80
N HIS A 36 -8.93 -9.40 17.16
CA HIS A 36 -10.07 -10.29 17.37
C HIS A 36 -10.26 -11.32 16.24
N GLY A 37 -9.29 -11.43 15.32
CA GLY A 37 -9.34 -12.35 14.18
C GLY A 37 -9.99 -11.76 12.92
N ASP A 38 -10.35 -10.48 12.93
CA ASP A 38 -10.79 -9.77 11.73
C ASP A 38 -9.66 -9.71 10.70
N VAL A 39 -10.02 -9.67 9.41
CA VAL A 39 -9.04 -9.68 8.32
C VAL A 39 -9.27 -8.46 7.44
N ILE A 40 -8.25 -7.62 7.29
CA ILE A 40 -8.26 -6.42 6.46
C ILE A 40 -7.30 -6.65 5.30
N SER A 41 -7.82 -6.69 4.07
CA SER A 41 -6.98 -6.79 2.87
C SER A 41 -6.85 -5.43 2.19
N ASN A 42 -5.61 -4.98 2.00
CA ASN A 42 -5.28 -3.74 1.31
C ASN A 42 -5.04 -4.00 -0.18
N TYR A 43 -5.69 -3.20 -1.02
CA TYR A 43 -5.57 -3.25 -2.48
C TYR A 43 -5.26 -1.87 -3.05
N ASP A 44 -4.39 -1.84 -4.05
CA ASP A 44 -4.12 -0.68 -4.89
C ASP A 44 -4.98 -0.79 -6.16
N LEU A 45 -6.01 0.04 -6.23
CA LEU A 45 -6.83 0.25 -7.41
C LEU A 45 -6.25 1.42 -8.20
N ARG A 46 -5.39 1.12 -9.17
CA ARG A 46 -4.74 2.14 -9.98
C ARG A 46 -5.50 2.37 -11.28
N LEU A 47 -6.13 3.53 -11.39
CA LEU A 47 -6.97 3.89 -12.54
C LEU A 47 -6.19 4.65 -13.63
N THR A 48 -5.28 5.55 -13.23
CA THR A 48 -4.48 6.35 -14.15
C THR A 48 -2.99 6.06 -14.01
N GLN A 49 -2.24 6.32 -15.09
CA GLN A 49 -0.79 6.11 -15.11
C GLN A 49 -0.10 7.14 -14.19
N PRO A 50 0.71 6.69 -13.21
CA PRO A 50 1.39 7.59 -12.27
C PRO A 50 2.21 8.66 -13.00
N ASN A 51 2.12 9.91 -12.52
CA ASN A 51 2.82 11.07 -13.06
C ASN A 51 2.51 11.45 -14.53
N GLU A 52 1.57 10.77 -15.20
CA GLU A 52 1.13 11.11 -16.56
C GLU A 52 -0.29 11.65 -16.58
N GLN A 53 -1.20 11.05 -15.80
CA GLN A 53 -2.61 11.43 -15.73
C GLN A 53 -3.15 11.36 -14.30
N ALA A 54 -4.10 12.24 -14.01
CA ALA A 54 -4.85 12.26 -12.76
C ALA A 54 -6.36 12.24 -13.08
N ILE A 55 -7.13 11.71 -12.13
CA ILE A 55 -8.60 11.80 -12.19
C ILE A 55 -8.97 13.27 -11.97
N PRO A 56 -9.86 13.84 -12.82
CA PRO A 56 -10.25 15.25 -12.74
C PRO A 56 -11.02 15.61 -11.47
#